data_AF-K1RLK6-F1
#
_entry.id   AF-K1RLK6-F1
#
_cell.length_a   1.000
_cell.length_b   1.000
_cell.length_c   1.000
_cell.angle_alpha   90.00
_cell.angle_beta   90.00
_cell.angle_gamma   90.00
#
_symmetry.space_group_name_H-M   'P 1'
#
loop_
_entity.id
_entity.type
_entity.pdbx_description
1 polymer ?
#
loop_
_entity_poly.entity_id
_entity_poly.type
_entity_poly.pdbx_seq_one_letter_code
_entity_poly.pdbx_strand_id
1 'polypeptide(L)'
;MMFLYRLLSMEEKTDEFKEGKTYEIPKESFETIFQKYFNISAEILQTGTVFHTEIQTYRYRTRGIVYDFAPTPYIPYPEVVSYIENQDGTITLEVNAVWPQKELDQAFCHSVTIRLLDKDRFQYVSNYVSRSEIEVTWYTERLSDEKWEECYGDN
;
A
#
# COMPACT_ATOMS: atom_id res chain seq x y z
N MET A 1 -0.26 1.24 -4.33
CA MET A 1 -0.03 2.05 -5.55
C MET A 1 -0.50 1.37 -6.82
N MET A 2 0.23 0.37 -7.36
CA MET A 2 -0.01 -0.13 -8.73
C MET A 2 -1.36 -0.83 -8.89
N PHE A 3 -1.83 -1.54 -7.87
CA PHE A 3 -3.14 -2.21 -7.93
C PHE A 3 -4.29 -1.21 -8.10
N LEU A 4 -4.25 -0.07 -7.40
CA LEU A 4 -5.23 1.01 -7.50
C LEU A 4 -5.13 1.77 -8.83
N TYR A 5 -3.92 2.07 -9.31
CA TYR A 5 -3.73 2.72 -10.62
C TYR A 5 -4.18 1.83 -11.79
N ARG A 6 -3.85 0.52 -11.76
CA ARG A 6 -4.24 -0.48 -12.77
C ARG A 6 -5.74 -0.75 -12.79
N LEU A 7 -6.41 -0.71 -11.64
CA LEU A 7 -7.88 -0.82 -11.56
C LEU A 7 -8.62 0.40 -12.12
N LEU A 8 -7.97 1.57 -12.14
CA LEU A 8 -8.63 2.85 -12.47
C LEU A 8 -8.33 3.34 -13.88
N SER A 9 -7.20 2.98 -14.49
CA SER A 9 -6.89 3.42 -15.85
C SER A 9 -7.81 2.79 -16.90
N MET A 10 -8.43 1.63 -16.64
CA MET A 10 -9.23 0.85 -17.62
C MET A 10 -8.57 0.73 -19.02
N GLU A 11 -7.27 0.99 -19.13
CA GLU A 11 -6.51 0.82 -20.35
C GLU A 11 -6.02 -0.63 -20.34
N GLU A 12 -6.48 -1.43 -21.31
CA GLU A 12 -5.77 -2.61 -21.81
C GLU A 12 -4.44 -2.18 -22.47
N LYS A 13 -3.60 -1.44 -21.77
CA LYS A 13 -2.20 -1.28 -22.15
C LYS A 13 -1.40 -2.26 -21.35
N THR A 14 -1.23 -3.43 -21.96
CA THR A 14 -0.29 -4.49 -21.63
C THR A 14 1.17 -4.03 -21.84
N ASP A 15 1.52 -2.81 -21.42
CA ASP A 15 2.94 -2.51 -21.20
C ASP A 15 3.26 -3.09 -19.83
N GLU A 16 3.77 -4.32 -19.84
CA GLU A 16 4.37 -4.94 -18.67
C GLU A 16 5.41 -3.97 -18.10
N PHE A 17 5.11 -3.42 -16.92
CA PHE A 17 6.02 -2.57 -16.19
C PHE A 17 7.33 -3.31 -16.02
N LYS A 18 8.41 -2.78 -16.61
CA LYS A 18 9.71 -3.44 -16.63
C LYS A 18 10.37 -3.26 -15.26
N GLU A 19 10.88 -4.35 -14.70
CA GLU A 19 11.71 -4.32 -13.49
C GLU A 19 12.88 -3.33 -13.67
N GLY A 20 13.25 -2.64 -12.58
CA GLY A 20 14.30 -1.63 -12.60
C GLY A 20 13.94 -0.31 -13.28
N LYS A 21 12.66 -0.09 -13.65
CA LYS A 21 12.24 1.19 -14.25
C LYS A 21 11.61 2.16 -13.28
N THR A 22 11.95 3.43 -13.50
CA THR A 22 11.33 4.58 -12.86
C THR A 22 10.34 5.21 -13.82
N TYR A 23 9.15 5.51 -13.31
CA TYR A 23 8.03 6.14 -14.02
C TYR A 23 7.67 7.45 -13.33
N GLU A 24 7.15 8.38 -14.10
CA GLU A 24 6.65 9.67 -13.60
C GLU A 24 5.13 9.69 -13.77
N ILE A 25 4.39 9.66 -12.65
CA ILE A 25 2.93 9.65 -12.67
C ILE A 25 2.44 11.10 -12.55
N PRO A 26 1.57 11.59 -13.46
CA PRO A 26 1.02 12.93 -13.37
C PRO A 26 0.35 13.21 -12.01
N LYS A 27 0.63 14.37 -11.43
CA LYS A 27 0.08 14.81 -10.14
C LYS A 27 -1.44 14.66 -10.07
N GLU A 28 -2.14 15.17 -11.08
CA GLU A 28 -3.61 15.17 -11.12
C GLU A 28 -4.17 13.75 -11.05
N SER A 29 -3.63 12.82 -11.85
CA SER A 29 -4.05 11.43 -11.85
C SER A 29 -3.77 10.74 -10.52
N PHE A 30 -2.59 11.00 -9.94
CA PHE A 30 -2.19 10.41 -8.67
C PHE A 30 -3.08 10.92 -7.52
N GLU A 31 -3.15 12.24 -7.32
CA GLU A 31 -3.89 12.84 -6.20
C GLU A 31 -5.39 12.54 -6.27
N THR A 32 -6.01 12.63 -7.45
CA THR A 32 -7.43 12.30 -7.64
C THR A 32 -7.75 10.87 -7.22
N ILE A 33 -6.89 9.91 -7.58
CA ILE A 33 -7.07 8.51 -7.20
C ILE A 33 -6.93 8.33 -5.70
N PHE A 34 -5.89 8.91 -5.07
CA PHE A 34 -5.69 8.77 -3.63
C PHE A 34 -6.82 9.41 -2.83
N GLN A 35 -7.22 10.62 -3.19
CA GLN A 35 -8.27 11.36 -2.50
C GLN A 35 -9.67 10.74 -2.65
N LYS A 36 -9.88 9.90 -3.68
CA LYS A 36 -11.10 9.11 -3.83
C LYS A 36 -11.28 8.07 -2.73
N TYR A 37 -10.20 7.49 -2.21
CA TYR A 37 -10.23 6.38 -1.24
C TYR A 37 -9.74 6.77 0.16
N PHE A 38 -8.92 7.81 0.26
CA PHE A 38 -8.28 8.26 1.49
C PHE A 38 -8.62 9.72 1.76
N ASN A 39 -8.90 10.06 3.02
CA ASN A 39 -9.02 11.45 3.45
C ASN A 39 -7.62 12.04 3.67
N ILE A 40 -6.91 12.34 2.59
CA ILE A 40 -5.53 12.80 2.61
C ILE A 40 -5.37 14.05 1.76
N SER A 41 -4.67 15.05 2.28
CA SER A 41 -4.46 16.29 1.55
C SER A 41 -3.35 16.14 0.50
N ALA A 42 -3.35 17.00 -0.51
CA ALA A 42 -2.30 17.00 -1.53
C ALA A 42 -0.92 17.29 -0.91
N GLU A 43 -0.85 18.13 0.12
CA GLU A 43 0.39 18.45 0.82
C GLU A 43 0.98 17.22 1.53
N ILE A 44 0.13 16.38 2.15
CA ILE A 44 0.58 15.13 2.75
C ILE A 44 1.04 14.14 1.67
N LEU A 45 0.36 14.08 0.52
CA LEU A 45 0.78 13.22 -0.59
C LEU A 45 2.15 13.66 -1.15
N GLN A 46 2.36 14.96 -1.35
CA GLN A 46 3.62 15.53 -1.86
C GLN A 46 4.79 15.33 -0.91
N THR A 47 4.54 15.21 0.40
CA THR A 47 5.58 14.97 1.41
C THR A 47 5.79 13.48 1.72
N GLY A 48 4.76 12.64 1.51
CA GLY A 48 4.81 11.20 1.78
C GLY A 48 5.45 10.36 0.67
N THR A 49 5.80 10.96 -0.47
CA THR A 49 6.48 10.30 -1.58
C THR A 49 7.34 11.31 -2.35
N VAL A 50 8.18 10.82 -3.28
CA VAL A 50 9.03 11.69 -4.11
C VAL A 50 8.16 12.40 -5.16
N PHE A 51 7.97 13.70 -4.95
CA PHE A 51 7.23 14.60 -5.84
C PHE A 51 8.20 15.56 -6.56
N HIS A 52 8.13 15.59 -7.89
CA HIS A 52 8.92 16.48 -8.73
C HIS A 52 8.09 17.71 -9.11
N THR A 53 8.31 18.82 -8.40
CA THR A 53 7.57 20.07 -8.59
C THR A 53 7.69 20.63 -10.01
N GLU A 54 8.86 20.51 -10.63
CA GLU A 54 9.17 21.12 -11.93
C GLU A 54 8.28 20.60 -13.06
N ILE A 55 7.99 19.29 -13.01
CA ILE A 55 7.22 18.56 -14.02
C ILE A 55 5.84 18.11 -13.52
N GLN A 56 5.50 18.44 -12.26
CA GLN A 56 4.24 18.08 -11.60
C GLN A 56 3.96 16.57 -11.65
N THR A 57 4.93 15.75 -11.26
CA THR A 57 4.81 14.28 -11.25
C THR A 57 5.27 13.65 -9.95
N TYR A 58 4.80 12.43 -9.70
CA TYR A 58 5.25 11.56 -8.63
C TYR A 58 6.13 10.45 -9.19
N ARG A 59 7.31 10.28 -8.61
CA ARG A 59 8.22 9.20 -8.99
C ARG A 59 7.69 7.86 -8.51
N TYR A 60 7.54 6.91 -9.42
CA TYR A 60 7.15 5.54 -9.14
C TYR A 60 8.23 4.57 -9.63
N ARG A 61 8.76 3.77 -8.70
CA ARG A 61 9.67 2.66 -9.00
C ARG A 61 8.92 1.34 -8.91
N THR A 62 9.04 0.52 -9.95
CA THR A 62 8.49 -0.84 -9.96
C THR A 62 9.21 -1.70 -8.93
N ARG A 63 8.48 -2.57 -8.21
CA ARG A 63 9.12 -3.64 -7.44
C ARG A 63 9.64 -4.70 -8.39
N GLY A 64 10.83 -5.23 -8.11
CA GLY A 64 11.50 -6.24 -8.91
C GLY A 64 11.40 -7.63 -8.30
N ILE A 65 11.79 -8.66 -9.06
CA ILE A 65 11.88 -10.04 -8.58
C ILE A 65 13.25 -10.30 -7.93
N VAL A 66 14.28 -9.55 -8.32
CA VAL A 66 15.67 -9.83 -7.89
C VAL A 66 16.08 -8.98 -6.67
N TYR A 67 15.82 -7.67 -6.71
CA TYR A 67 16.37 -6.73 -5.71
C TYR A 67 15.33 -6.04 -4.83
N ASP A 68 14.05 -6.06 -5.20
CA ASP A 68 12.94 -5.44 -4.44
C ASP A 68 11.74 -6.40 -4.36
N PHE A 69 12.04 -7.68 -4.15
CA PHE A 69 11.05 -8.76 -4.08
C PHE A 69 10.18 -8.63 -2.83
N ALA A 70 8.87 -8.78 -3.01
CA ALA A 70 7.93 -9.02 -1.92
C ALA A 70 7.39 -10.45 -2.09
N PRO A 71 7.60 -11.35 -1.13
CA PRO A 71 7.21 -12.74 -1.30
C PRO A 71 5.70 -12.88 -1.45
N THR A 72 5.31 -13.44 -2.59
CA THR A 72 3.97 -13.91 -2.91
C THR A 72 4.15 -15.22 -3.70
N PRO A 73 3.34 -16.28 -3.48
CA PRO A 73 2.25 -16.42 -2.51
C PRO A 73 2.77 -16.78 -1.09
N TYR A 74 1.91 -17.05 -0.10
CA TYR A 74 2.25 -17.47 1.28
C TYR A 74 2.43 -16.39 2.38
N ILE A 75 1.66 -15.31 2.30
CA ILE A 75 1.59 -14.28 3.36
C ILE A 75 0.40 -14.54 4.32
N PRO A 76 0.41 -14.01 5.55
CA PRO A 76 -0.76 -14.06 6.43
C PRO A 76 -1.98 -13.40 5.79
N TYR A 77 -3.17 -13.98 5.96
CA TYR A 77 -4.42 -13.36 5.49
C TYR A 77 -5.22 -12.77 6.67
N PRO A 78 -5.96 -11.67 6.45
CA PRO A 78 -6.70 -11.00 7.52
C PRO A 78 -8.03 -11.71 7.81
N GLU A 79 -8.34 -11.88 9.09
CA GLU A 79 -9.63 -12.35 9.60
C GLU A 79 -10.15 -11.35 10.63
N VAL A 80 -11.34 -10.79 10.39
CA VAL A 80 -11.99 -9.88 11.34
C VAL A 80 -12.61 -10.69 12.46
N VAL A 81 -12.17 -10.46 13.70
CA VAL A 81 -12.61 -11.23 14.88
C VAL A 81 -13.54 -10.46 15.80
N SER A 82 -13.45 -9.12 15.77
CA SER A 82 -14.34 -8.26 16.54
C SER A 82 -14.45 -6.87 15.91
N TYR A 83 -15.41 -6.07 16.36
CA TYR A 83 -15.52 -4.67 16.00
C TYR A 83 -16.14 -3.83 17.12
N ILE A 84 -15.83 -2.54 17.11
CA ILE A 84 -16.47 -1.53 17.95
C ILE A 84 -16.95 -0.34 17.10
N GLU A 85 -18.06 0.26 17.51
CA GLU A 85 -18.53 1.53 16.96
C GLU A 85 -18.04 2.68 17.85
N ASN A 86 -17.32 3.63 17.25
CA ASN A 86 -16.79 4.79 17.94
C ASN A 86 -17.84 5.91 17.99
N GLN A 87 -17.72 6.81 18.97
CA GLN A 87 -18.64 7.93 19.16
C GLN A 87 -18.64 8.93 17.97
N ASP A 88 -17.57 8.96 17.19
CA ASP A 88 -17.42 9.80 16.00
C ASP A 88 -18.04 9.19 14.71
N GLY A 89 -18.72 8.04 14.84
CA GLY A 89 -19.35 7.33 13.74
C GLY A 89 -18.40 6.45 12.92
N THR A 90 -17.14 6.30 13.33
CA THR A 90 -16.22 5.32 12.74
C THR A 90 -16.38 3.94 13.36
N ILE A 91 -15.93 2.90 12.66
CA ILE A 91 -15.88 1.52 13.13
C ILE A 91 -14.43 1.10 13.23
N THR A 92 -14.01 0.56 14.39
CA THR A 92 -12.70 -0.07 14.53
C THR A 92 -12.87 -1.59 14.51
N LEU A 93 -12.21 -2.24 13.56
CA LEU A 93 -12.17 -3.68 13.39
C LEU A 93 -10.93 -4.23 14.08
N GLU A 94 -11.07 -5.27 14.89
CA GLU A 94 -9.96 -6.09 15.34
C GLU A 94 -9.74 -7.24 14.36
N VAL A 95 -8.51 -7.37 13.89
CA VAL A 95 -8.18 -8.28 12.79
C VAL A 95 -6.96 -9.12 13.13
N ASN A 96 -7.15 -10.43 13.14
CA ASN A 96 -6.09 -11.42 13.27
C ASN A 96 -5.52 -11.74 11.89
N ALA A 97 -4.21 -11.66 11.75
CA ALA A 97 -3.51 -12.17 10.59
C ALA A 97 -3.27 -13.67 10.79
N VAL A 98 -4.05 -14.52 10.13
CA VAL A 98 -3.92 -15.98 10.21
C VAL A 98 -2.84 -16.42 9.22
N TRP A 99 -1.95 -17.32 9.64
CA TRP A 99 -0.86 -17.81 8.80
C TRP A 99 -0.79 -19.34 8.77
N PRO A 100 -1.52 -19.99 7.85
CA PRO A 100 -1.57 -21.45 7.79
C PRO A 100 -0.21 -22.12 7.56
N GLN A 101 0.67 -21.50 6.79
CA GLN A 101 2.00 -22.05 6.48
C GLN A 101 2.87 -22.19 7.74
N LYS A 102 2.63 -21.36 8.75
CA LYS A 102 3.33 -21.39 10.03
C LYS A 102 2.52 -22.08 11.13
N GLU A 103 1.34 -22.60 10.79
CA GLU A 103 0.38 -23.19 11.75
C GLU A 103 -0.02 -22.20 12.86
N LEU A 104 -0.18 -20.92 12.49
CA LEU A 104 -0.56 -19.85 13.42
C LEU A 104 -1.97 -19.35 13.11
N ASP A 105 -2.85 -19.44 14.10
CA ASP A 105 -4.18 -18.84 14.11
C ASP A 105 -4.13 -17.31 14.32
N GLN A 106 -3.04 -16.81 14.89
CA GLN A 106 -2.77 -15.37 15.02
C GLN A 106 -1.26 -15.10 14.89
N ALA A 107 -0.82 -14.73 13.69
CA ALA A 107 0.56 -14.28 13.45
C ALA A 107 0.80 -12.86 14.02
N PHE A 108 -0.18 -11.99 13.84
CA PHE A 108 -0.24 -10.70 14.53
C PHE A 108 -1.70 -10.22 14.59
N CYS A 109 -1.98 -9.32 15.52
CA CYS A 109 -3.24 -8.62 15.59
C CYS A 109 -3.05 -7.16 15.19
N HIS A 110 -4.04 -6.57 14.55
CA HIS A 110 -4.09 -5.14 14.28
C HIS A 110 -5.52 -4.62 14.36
N SER A 111 -5.63 -3.33 14.63
CA SER A 111 -6.90 -2.62 14.69
C SER A 111 -6.98 -1.66 13.51
N VAL A 112 -7.98 -1.84 12.64
CA VAL A 112 -8.21 -0.99 11.48
C VAL A 112 -9.47 -0.17 11.70
N THR A 113 -9.34 1.16 11.65
CA THR A 113 -10.49 2.06 11.75
C THR A 113 -10.95 2.50 10.36
N ILE A 114 -12.25 2.38 10.11
CA ILE A 114 -12.92 2.79 8.89
C ILE A 114 -14.08 3.74 9.17
N ARG A 115 -14.43 4.55 8.19
CA ARG A 115 -15.65 5.37 8.19
C ARG A 115 -16.59 4.85 7.12
N LEU A 116 -17.82 4.51 7.49
CA LEU A 116 -18.84 4.12 6.52
C LEU A 116 -19.30 5.34 5.71
N LEU A 117 -19.52 5.12 4.42
CA LEU A 117 -20.03 6.10 3.46
C LEU A 117 -21.27 5.50 2.77
N ASP A 118 -22.01 6.34 2.02
CA ASP A 118 -23.17 5.87 1.27
C ASP A 118 -22.80 4.82 0.20
N LYS A 119 -23.77 3.95 -0.11
CA LYS A 119 -23.73 2.93 -1.19
C LYS A 119 -22.66 1.86 -1.00
N ASP A 120 -22.61 1.25 0.18
CA ASP A 120 -21.68 0.15 0.54
C ASP A 120 -20.21 0.53 0.38
N ARG A 121 -19.90 1.81 0.57
CA ARG A 121 -18.54 2.33 0.54
C ARG A 121 -18.04 2.55 1.95
N PHE A 122 -16.73 2.51 2.11
CA PHE A 122 -16.06 2.92 3.32
C PHE A 122 -14.78 3.65 2.98
N GLN A 123 -14.29 4.42 3.93
CA GLN A 123 -13.04 5.16 3.87
C GLN A 123 -12.11 4.65 4.96
N TYR A 124 -10.85 4.41 4.61
CA TYR A 124 -9.80 4.09 5.57
C TYR A 124 -9.49 5.32 6.44
N VAL A 125 -9.38 5.12 7.76
CA VAL A 125 -9.04 6.18 8.72
C VAL A 125 -7.67 5.94 9.32
N SER A 126 -7.44 4.77 9.91
CA SER A 126 -6.17 4.44 10.55
C SER A 126 -5.98 2.93 10.67
N ASN A 127 -4.74 2.54 10.95
CA ASN A 127 -4.36 1.18 11.27
C ASN A 127 -3.35 1.21 12.40
N TYR A 128 -3.54 0.36 13.38
CA TYR A 128 -2.63 0.16 14.49
C TYR A 128 -2.27 -1.32 14.57
N VAL A 129 -1.01 -1.65 14.27
CA VAL A 129 -0.50 -3.02 14.40
C VAL A 129 -0.07 -3.23 15.84
N SER A 130 -0.72 -4.17 16.53
CA SER A 130 -0.26 -4.59 17.86
C SER A 130 1.07 -5.32 17.73
N ARG A 131 1.87 -5.31 18.80
CA ARG A 131 3.22 -5.87 18.76
C ARG A 131 3.17 -7.35 18.37
N SER A 132 3.73 -7.66 17.21
CA SER A 132 3.95 -9.04 16.77
C SER A 132 5.30 -9.54 17.29
N GLU A 133 5.34 -10.76 17.79
CA GLU A 133 6.58 -11.46 18.14
C GLU A 133 7.19 -12.20 16.94
N ILE A 134 6.58 -12.06 15.75
CA ILE A 134 6.94 -12.81 14.56
C ILE A 134 7.83 -11.99 13.65
N GLU A 135 8.85 -12.65 13.12
CA GLU A 135 9.68 -12.09 12.07
C GLU A 135 8.85 -11.82 10.81
N VAL A 136 8.77 -10.55 10.42
CA VAL A 136 8.08 -10.10 9.22
C VAL A 136 8.90 -10.48 8.01
N THR A 137 8.65 -11.68 7.48
CA THR A 137 9.31 -12.18 6.27
C THR A 137 8.54 -11.83 5.00
N TRP A 138 7.28 -11.39 5.12
CA TRP A 138 6.41 -11.09 3.98
C TRP A 138 6.49 -9.64 3.48
N TYR A 139 7.26 -8.80 4.15
CA TYR A 139 7.46 -7.41 3.76
C TYR A 139 8.95 -7.11 3.69
N THR A 140 9.34 -6.44 2.60
CA THR A 140 10.68 -5.91 2.43
C THR A 140 10.55 -4.42 2.14
N GLU A 141 11.33 -3.61 2.87
CA GLU A 141 11.41 -2.18 2.60
C GLU A 141 11.83 -1.92 1.16
N ARG A 142 11.35 -0.80 0.61
CA ARG A 142 11.77 -0.35 -0.72
C ARG A 142 13.26 -0.03 -0.70
N LEU A 143 13.94 -0.28 -1.81
CA LEU A 143 15.33 0.16 -1.98
C LEU A 143 15.46 1.67 -1.78
N SER A 144 16.51 2.08 -1.07
CA SER A 144 16.95 3.48 -1.03
C SER A 144 17.42 3.93 -2.41
N ASP A 145 17.57 5.24 -2.61
CA ASP A 145 18.04 5.78 -3.88
C ASP A 145 19.43 5.27 -4.26
N GLU A 146 20.34 5.17 -3.29
CA GLU A 146 21.68 4.61 -3.48
C GLU A 146 21.64 3.14 -3.91
N LYS A 147 20.91 2.29 -3.17
CA LYS A 147 20.79 0.86 -3.52
C LYS A 147 20.06 0.63 -4.83
N TRP A 148 19.09 1.49 -5.16
CA TRP A 148 18.42 1.44 -6.45
C TRP A 148 19.40 1.69 -7.60
N GLU A 149 20.27 2.68 -7.45
CA GLU A 149 21.31 2.98 -8.45
C GLU A 149 22.33 1.84 -8.55
N GLU A 150 22.75 1.25 -7.43
CA GLU A 150 23.63 0.07 -7.44
C GLU A 150 23.01 -1.14 -8.17
N CYS A 151 21.70 -1.35 -8.01
CA CYS A 151 21.00 -2.50 -8.60
C CYS A 151 20.59 -2.26 -10.06
N TYR A 152 20.27 -1.02 -10.43
CA TYR A 152 19.60 -0.69 -11.69
C TYR A 152 20.17 0.52 -12.46
N GLY A 153 21.19 1.21 -11.96
CA GLY A 153 21.75 2.43 -12.54
C GLY A 153 22.44 2.26 -13.90
N ASP A 154 22.86 1.03 -14.23
CA ASP A 154 23.52 0.70 -15.50
C ASP A 154 22.54 0.38 -16.67
N ASN A 155 21.25 0.68 -16.54
CA ASN A 155 20.21 0.37 -17.55
C ASN A 155 19.70 1.58 -18.36
#